data_AF-A0A5A7R371-F1
#
_entry.id   AF-A0A5A7R371-F1
#
_cell.length_a   1.000
_cell.length_b   1.000
_cell.length_c   1.000
_cell.angle_alpha   90.00
_cell.angle_beta   90.00
_cell.angle_gamma   90.00
#
_symmetry.space_group_name_H-M   'P 1'
#
loop_
_entity.id
_entity.type
_entity.pdbx_description
1 polymer ?
#
loop_
_entity_poly.entity_id
_entity_poly.type
_entity_poly.pdbx_seq_one_letter_code
_entity_poly.pdbx_strand_id
1 'polypeptide(L)'
;LPKVPHVGGMNRIRAMRQNPHICASWADTGHVQAMLMMWDLSSQLKSLVESEAEAIRSGHKDEVRFSGHKDEGYAMDWSPLIAGRFASGDCKSSIHLREPASDSTWNIDASPFVGHTASVEDLQILDDHDNIMIFVK
;
A
#
# COMPACT_ATOMS: atom_id res chain seq x y z
N LEU A 1 -22.91 6.26 7.21
CA LEU A 1 -21.81 5.69 6.38
C LEU A 1 -20.61 5.35 7.25
N PRO A 2 -20.10 4.11 7.19
CA PRO A 2 -18.86 3.68 7.82
C PRO A 2 -17.69 4.59 7.40
N LYS A 3 -16.77 4.87 8.33
CA LYS A 3 -15.58 5.69 8.08
C LYS A 3 -14.34 4.93 8.52
N VAL A 4 -13.24 5.15 7.80
CA VAL A 4 -11.91 4.62 8.17
C VAL A 4 -11.02 5.83 8.45
N PRO A 5 -10.51 6.00 9.68
CA PRO A 5 -9.59 7.10 9.97
C PRO A 5 -8.27 6.87 9.23
N HIS A 6 -7.74 7.93 8.63
CA HIS A 6 -6.44 7.93 7.96
C HIS A 6 -5.55 8.99 8.62
N VAL A 7 -4.28 8.67 8.86
CA VAL A 7 -3.33 9.60 9.48
C VAL A 7 -2.56 10.31 8.37
N GLY A 8 -2.51 11.64 8.41
CA GLY A 8 -1.81 12.44 7.41
C GLY A 8 -2.62 12.70 6.13
N GLY A 9 -2.04 13.51 5.24
CA GLY A 9 -2.60 13.80 3.92
C GLY A 9 -2.50 12.56 3.03
N MET A 10 -3.61 12.17 2.37
CA MET A 10 -3.62 11.01 1.49
C MET A 10 -3.19 11.41 0.08
N ASN A 11 -1.93 11.13 -0.26
CA ASN A 11 -1.34 11.45 -1.56
C ASN A 11 -1.84 10.51 -2.66
N ARG A 12 -1.98 9.22 -2.34
CA ARG A 12 -2.52 8.20 -3.26
C ARG A 12 -3.14 7.04 -2.49
N ILE A 13 -4.16 6.40 -3.08
CA ILE A 13 -4.70 5.12 -2.62
C ILE A 13 -4.89 4.18 -3.81
N ARG A 14 -4.58 2.89 -3.63
CA ARG A 14 -4.83 1.83 -4.63
C ARG A 14 -5.37 0.57 -3.96
N ALA A 15 -6.47 0.05 -4.50
CA ALA A 15 -6.98 -1.27 -4.15
C ALA A 15 -6.19 -2.36 -4.90
N MET A 16 -5.96 -3.51 -4.25
CA MET A 16 -5.39 -4.68 -4.89
C MET A 16 -6.39 -5.26 -5.89
N ARG A 17 -5.94 -5.63 -7.10
CA ARG A 17 -6.85 -6.12 -8.15
C ARG A 17 -7.45 -7.48 -7.82
N GLN A 18 -6.62 -8.38 -7.31
CA GLN A 18 -7.00 -9.74 -6.95
C GLN A 18 -7.88 -9.76 -5.69
N ASN A 19 -7.71 -8.76 -4.82
CA ASN A 19 -8.47 -8.65 -3.59
C ASN A 19 -8.86 -7.21 -3.24
N PRO A 20 -9.94 -6.65 -3.84
CA PRO A 20 -10.25 -5.22 -3.78
C PRO A 20 -10.63 -4.67 -2.40
N HIS A 21 -10.88 -5.53 -1.41
CA HIS A 21 -11.04 -5.08 -0.03
C HIS A 21 -9.69 -4.72 0.62
N ILE A 22 -8.56 -5.15 0.03
CA ILE A 22 -7.23 -4.74 0.46
C ILE A 22 -6.82 -3.47 -0.27
N CYS A 23 -6.55 -2.42 0.48
CA CYS A 23 -6.12 -1.12 -0.06
C CYS A 23 -4.78 -0.70 0.52
N ALA A 24 -3.93 -0.09 -0.31
CA ALA A 24 -2.72 0.59 0.14
C ALA A 24 -2.89 2.11 -0.03
N SER A 25 -2.46 2.90 0.95
CA SER A 25 -2.41 4.37 0.85
C SER A 25 -1.03 4.92 1.14
N TRP A 26 -0.69 6.00 0.45
CA TRP A 26 0.47 6.85 0.69
C TRP A 26 0.03 8.05 1.52
N ALA A 27 0.68 8.22 2.68
CA ALA A 27 0.40 9.33 3.59
C ALA A 27 1.60 10.27 3.75
N ASP A 28 1.35 11.57 3.67
CA ASP A 28 2.24 12.61 4.21
C ASP A 28 1.86 12.88 5.68
N THR A 29 2.75 12.51 6.60
CA THR A 29 2.57 12.77 8.04
C THR A 29 3.40 13.96 8.54
N GLY A 30 3.98 14.75 7.65
CA GLY A 30 4.57 16.04 7.98
C GLY A 30 5.80 16.00 8.87
N HIS A 31 6.72 15.04 8.64
CA HIS A 31 8.17 15.04 8.94
C HIS A 31 8.67 13.62 9.27
N VAL A 32 9.65 13.15 8.50
CA VAL A 32 10.56 12.01 8.76
C VAL A 32 9.97 10.59 8.63
N GLN A 33 8.66 10.37 8.67
CA GLN A 33 8.06 9.05 8.42
C GLN A 33 6.99 9.09 7.34
N ALA A 34 7.42 8.83 6.12
CA ALA A 34 6.47 8.56 5.04
C ALA A 34 5.83 7.19 5.32
N MET A 35 4.50 7.19 5.43
CA MET A 35 3.77 6.05 5.95
C MET A 35 2.93 5.45 4.84
N LEU A 36 3.28 4.21 4.48
CA LEU A 36 2.40 3.40 3.67
C LEU A 36 1.51 2.58 4.59
N MET A 37 0.20 2.72 4.42
CA MET A 37 -0.78 1.96 5.19
C MET A 37 -1.45 0.93 4.29
N MET A 38 -1.62 -0.28 4.80
CA MET A 38 -2.35 -1.35 4.13
C MET A 38 -3.55 -1.72 5.00
N TRP A 39 -4.72 -1.78 4.37
CA TRP A 39 -6.01 -1.90 5.04
C TRP A 39 -6.77 -3.10 4.51
N ASP A 40 -7.28 -3.95 5.39
CA ASP A 40 -8.40 -4.84 5.07
C ASP A 40 -9.73 -4.11 5.36
N LEU A 41 -10.49 -3.84 4.29
CA LEU A 41 -11.77 -3.15 4.33
C LEU A 41 -12.98 -4.11 4.26
N SER A 42 -12.76 -5.42 4.42
CA SER A 42 -13.81 -6.43 4.31
C SER A 42 -14.99 -6.15 5.23
N SER A 43 -14.73 -5.79 6.48
CA SER A 43 -15.78 -5.52 7.47
C SER A 43 -16.63 -4.29 7.10
N GLN A 44 -15.98 -3.26 6.57
CA GLN A 44 -16.59 -2.00 6.16
C GLN A 44 -17.43 -2.22 4.92
N LEU A 45 -16.91 -2.98 3.95
CA LEU A 45 -17.64 -3.33 2.74
C LEU A 45 -18.88 -4.18 3.07
N LYS A 46 -18.73 -5.17 3.96
CA LYS A 46 -19.83 -6.00 4.42
C LYS A 46 -20.91 -5.17 5.12
N SER A 47 -20.51 -4.21 5.95
CA SER A 47 -21.43 -3.30 6.66
C SER A 47 -22.19 -2.32 5.76
N LEU A 48 -21.76 -2.10 4.52
CA LEU A 48 -22.50 -1.32 3.53
C LEU A 48 -23.61 -2.15 2.86
N VAL A 49 -23.42 -3.46 2.79
CA VAL A 49 -24.36 -4.40 2.16
C VAL A 49 -25.40 -4.88 3.16
N GLU A 50 -25.01 -5.10 4.41
CA GLU A 50 -25.89 -5.47 5.52
C GLU A 50 -26.46 -4.20 6.17
N SER A 51 -27.79 -4.09 6.31
CA SER A 51 -28.43 -2.85 6.80
C SER A 51 -27.89 -2.40 8.17
N GLU A 52 -27.88 -1.09 8.41
CA GLU A 52 -27.17 -0.32 9.47
C GLU A 52 -27.22 -0.85 10.93
N ALA A 53 -28.02 -1.88 11.25
CA ALA A 53 -28.28 -2.32 12.62
C ALA A 53 -27.14 -3.13 13.28
N GLU A 54 -26.22 -3.75 12.53
CA GLU A 54 -25.19 -4.66 13.11
C GLU A 54 -23.74 -4.18 12.93
N ALA A 55 -23.53 -3.08 12.19
CA ALA A 55 -22.22 -2.56 11.79
C ALA A 55 -21.34 -1.98 12.92
N ILE A 56 -21.86 -1.85 14.15
CA ILE A 56 -21.23 -1.02 15.20
C ILE A 56 -20.11 -1.76 15.97
N ARG A 57 -19.82 -3.04 15.69
CA ARG A 57 -18.87 -3.84 16.50
C ARG A 57 -17.72 -4.53 15.78
N SER A 58 -17.42 -4.22 14.52
CA SER A 58 -16.18 -4.71 13.90
C SER A 58 -15.03 -3.78 14.27
N GLY A 59 -14.27 -4.15 15.30
CA GLY A 59 -13.08 -3.45 15.74
C GLY A 59 -12.13 -3.17 14.57
N HIS A 60 -11.71 -1.91 14.47
CA HIS A 60 -10.75 -1.41 13.50
C HIS A 60 -9.37 -1.99 13.80
N LYS A 61 -8.97 -3.11 13.19
CA LYS A 61 -7.63 -3.60 13.46
C LYS A 61 -7.05 -4.58 12.44
N ASP A 62 -6.79 -4.09 11.23
CA ASP A 62 -5.84 -4.73 10.31
C ASP A 62 -5.13 -3.62 9.49
N GLU A 63 -4.53 -2.65 10.20
CA GLU A 63 -3.69 -1.61 9.61
C GLU A 63 -2.22 -2.02 9.74
N VAL A 64 -1.55 -2.24 8.61
CA VAL A 64 -0.09 -2.43 8.58
C VAL A 64 0.55 -1.13 8.12
N ARG A 65 1.50 -0.62 8.91
CA ARG A 65 2.25 0.60 8.63
C ARG A 65 3.67 0.27 8.22
N PHE A 66 4.13 0.92 7.15
CA PHE A 66 5.52 0.87 6.72
C PHE A 66 6.14 2.27 6.74
N SER A 67 7.30 2.39 7.39
CA SER A 67 8.04 3.65 7.60
C SER A 67 9.49 3.62 7.12
N GLY A 68 9.81 2.76 6.13
CA GLY A 68 11.17 2.65 5.57
C GLY A 68 11.54 3.71 4.53
N HIS A 69 10.58 4.52 4.08
CA HIS A 69 10.82 5.62 3.15
C HIS A 69 11.40 6.86 3.85
N LYS A 70 12.27 7.59 3.14
CA LYS A 70 13.00 8.74 3.70
C LYS A 70 12.32 10.08 3.44
N ASP A 71 11.27 10.05 2.64
CA ASP A 71 10.44 11.20 2.29
C ASP A 71 9.07 10.72 1.83
N GLU A 72 8.11 11.65 1.72
CA GLU A 72 6.81 11.35 1.14
C GLU A 72 6.92 10.79 -0.29
N GLY A 73 5.83 10.21 -0.78
CA GLY A 73 5.78 9.63 -2.11
C GLY A 73 4.38 9.63 -2.70
N TYR A 74 4.36 9.44 -4.02
CA TYR A 74 3.13 9.30 -4.82
C TYR A 74 3.12 7.98 -5.59
N ALA A 75 4.29 7.45 -5.94
CA ALA A 75 4.42 6.25 -6.73
C ALA A 75 4.07 5.00 -5.92
N MET A 76 3.06 4.26 -6.38
CA MET A 76 2.73 2.94 -5.85
C MET A 76 2.00 2.10 -6.86
N ASP A 77 2.22 0.78 -6.82
CA ASP A 77 1.47 -0.16 -7.62
C ASP A 77 1.43 -1.56 -7.01
N TRP A 78 0.34 -2.27 -7.32
CA TRP A 78 0.17 -3.68 -7.02
C TRP A 78 0.60 -4.53 -8.21
N SER A 79 1.22 -5.67 -7.94
CA SER A 79 1.46 -6.67 -8.97
C SER A 79 0.13 -7.14 -9.58
N PRO A 80 -0.02 -7.15 -10.91
CA PRO A 80 -1.20 -7.72 -11.56
C PRO A 80 -1.25 -9.25 -11.47
N LEU A 81 -0.11 -9.92 -11.23
CA LEU A 81 0.02 -11.38 -11.29
C LEU A 81 0.04 -12.01 -9.90
N ILE A 82 0.80 -11.44 -8.97
CA ILE A 82 1.07 -12.01 -7.65
C ILE A 82 0.30 -11.20 -6.60
N ALA A 83 -0.73 -11.83 -6.03
CA ALA A 83 -1.53 -11.21 -4.98
C ALA A 83 -0.66 -10.83 -3.78
N GLY A 84 -0.81 -9.61 -3.27
CA GLY A 84 -0.03 -9.11 -2.13
C GLY A 84 1.33 -8.50 -2.48
N ARG A 85 1.88 -8.74 -3.69
CA ARG A 85 3.11 -8.07 -4.12
C ARG A 85 2.85 -6.61 -4.45
N PHE A 86 3.68 -5.73 -3.92
CA PHE A 86 3.46 -4.29 -3.99
C PHE A 86 4.76 -3.50 -3.99
N ALA A 87 4.82 -2.41 -4.73
CA ALA A 87 5.96 -1.51 -4.75
C ALA A 87 5.54 -0.08 -4.43
N SER A 88 6.42 0.65 -3.76
CA SER A 88 6.26 2.09 -3.49
C SER A 88 7.56 2.84 -3.74
N GLY A 89 7.45 4.07 -4.23
CA GLY A 89 8.56 4.98 -4.48
C GLY A 89 8.37 6.31 -3.74
N ASP A 90 9.46 6.90 -3.26
CA ASP A 90 9.46 8.21 -2.60
C ASP A 90 10.17 9.31 -3.40
N CYS A 91 10.03 10.55 -2.93
CA CYS A 91 10.65 11.74 -3.48
C CYS A 91 12.19 11.76 -3.33
N LYS A 92 12.78 10.81 -2.60
CA LYS A 92 14.23 10.62 -2.40
C LYS A 92 14.73 9.32 -3.03
N SER A 93 14.18 9.00 -4.21
CA SER A 93 14.66 7.95 -5.11
C SER A 93 14.58 6.52 -4.61
N SER A 94 13.99 6.29 -3.42
CA SER A 94 13.94 4.94 -2.84
C SER A 94 12.71 4.21 -3.33
N ILE A 95 12.91 3.02 -3.89
CA ILE A 95 11.83 2.11 -4.28
C ILE A 95 11.87 0.89 -3.38
N HIS A 96 10.78 0.62 -2.66
CA HIS A 96 10.64 -0.55 -1.80
C HIS A 96 9.68 -1.55 -2.42
N LEU A 97 10.09 -2.81 -2.49
CA LEU A 97 9.25 -3.93 -2.86
C LEU A 97 8.77 -4.66 -1.59
N ARG A 98 7.53 -5.11 -1.63
CA ARG A 98 6.92 -5.98 -0.63
C ARG A 98 6.42 -7.23 -1.31
N GLU A 99 6.77 -8.36 -0.71
CA GLU A 99 6.31 -9.68 -1.14
C GLU A 99 5.27 -10.21 -0.14
N PRO A 100 4.26 -10.97 -0.61
CA PRO A 100 3.32 -11.61 0.29
C PRO A 100 4.06 -12.61 1.22
N ALA A 101 3.76 -12.56 2.52
CA ALA A 101 4.20 -13.58 3.47
C ALA A 101 3.10 -14.63 3.69
N SER A 102 3.47 -15.77 4.27
CA SER A 102 2.59 -16.93 4.48
C SER A 102 1.43 -16.71 5.45
N ASP A 103 1.42 -15.61 6.20
CA ASP A 103 0.49 -15.31 7.29
C ASP A 103 -0.38 -14.06 7.04
N SER A 104 -0.58 -13.68 5.79
CA SER A 104 -1.30 -12.44 5.41
C SER A 104 -0.59 -11.16 5.85
N THR A 105 0.67 -11.26 6.29
CA THR A 105 1.55 -10.11 6.45
C THR A 105 2.35 -9.88 5.17
N TRP A 106 2.98 -8.71 5.07
CA TRP A 106 3.88 -8.39 3.97
C TRP A 106 5.31 -8.48 4.49
N ASN A 107 6.12 -9.32 3.85
CA ASN A 107 7.56 -9.28 4.05
C ASN A 107 8.06 -7.98 3.43
N ILE A 108 8.58 -7.10 4.27
CA ILE A 108 9.27 -5.89 3.83
C ILE A 108 10.65 -6.33 3.37
N ASP A 109 10.95 -6.14 2.08
CA ASP A 109 12.33 -6.27 1.64
C ASP A 109 13.16 -5.16 2.31
N ALA A 110 14.24 -5.55 2.98
CA ALA A 110 15.01 -4.66 3.84
C ALA A 110 15.85 -3.64 3.03
N SER A 111 16.06 -3.89 1.74
CA SER A 111 16.88 -3.04 0.88
C SER A 111 16.05 -2.45 -0.26
N PRO A 112 15.99 -1.12 -0.40
CA PRO A 112 15.36 -0.50 -1.57
C PRO A 112 16.16 -0.83 -2.84
N PHE A 113 15.49 -0.84 -3.99
CA PHE A 113 16.18 -0.91 -5.27
C PHE A 113 17.11 0.29 -5.43
N VAL A 114 18.34 0.03 -5.86
CA VAL A 114 19.38 1.04 -6.08
C VAL A 114 19.54 1.26 -7.58
N GLY A 115 19.40 2.49 -8.05
CA GLY A 115 19.61 2.83 -9.45
C GLY A 115 18.95 4.14 -9.89
N HIS A 116 17.77 4.44 -9.33
CA HIS A 116 17.13 5.74 -9.53
C HIS A 116 17.77 6.78 -8.60
N THR A 117 18.05 7.98 -9.13
CA THR A 117 18.76 9.04 -8.39
C THR A 117 17.92 10.31 -8.19
N ALA A 118 16.67 10.30 -8.64
CA ALA A 118 15.74 11.41 -8.56
C ALA A 118 14.42 10.97 -7.90
N SER A 119 13.47 11.90 -7.74
CA SER A 119 12.13 11.57 -7.25
C SER A 119 11.46 10.46 -8.09
N VAL A 120 10.71 9.58 -7.42
CA VAL A 120 9.88 8.55 -8.07
C VAL A 120 8.43 9.06 -8.10
N GLU A 121 8.00 9.60 -9.23
CA GLU A 121 6.68 10.25 -9.36
C GLU A 121 5.56 9.24 -9.65
N ASP A 122 5.85 8.26 -10.51
CA ASP A 122 4.96 7.15 -10.80
C ASP A 122 5.77 5.87 -10.97
N LEU A 123 5.17 4.75 -10.59
CA LEU A 123 5.74 3.43 -10.85
C LEU A 123 4.66 2.46 -11.29
N GLN A 124 5.05 1.48 -12.10
CA GLN A 124 4.19 0.38 -12.49
C GLN A 124 4.95 -0.94 -12.37
N ILE A 125 4.32 -1.93 -11.74
CA ILE A 125 4.85 -3.30 -11.71
C ILE A 125 4.35 -4.04 -12.95
N LEU A 126 5.28 -4.63 -13.67
CA LEU A 126 5.01 -5.70 -14.63
C LEU A 126 5.72 -6.95 -14.14
N ASP A 127 4.97 -8.03 -13.99
CA ASP A 127 5.51 -9.34 -13.70
C ASP A 127 5.54 -10.18 -14.97
N ASP A 128 6.68 -10.80 -15.23
CA ASP A 128 6.85 -11.96 -16.09
C ASP A 128 7.29 -13.13 -15.20
N HIS A 129 7.08 -14.37 -15.64
CA HIS A 129 7.18 -15.59 -14.82
C HIS A 129 8.33 -15.61 -13.79
N ASP A 130 9.52 -15.16 -14.19
CA ASP A 130 10.72 -15.11 -13.33
C ASP A 130 11.25 -13.69 -13.05
N ASN A 131 10.65 -12.64 -13.64
CA ASN A 131 11.20 -11.29 -13.59
C ASN A 131 10.17 -10.26 -13.12
N ILE A 132 10.61 -9.38 -12.22
CA ILE A 132 9.87 -8.16 -11.87
C ILE A 132 10.48 -6.97 -12.62
N MET A 133 9.66 -6.23 -13.33
CA MET A 133 10.04 -4.97 -13.98
C MET A 133 9.26 -3.82 -13.36
N ILE A 134 10.00 -2.86 -12.79
CA ILE A 134 9.42 -1.62 -12.26
C ILE A 134 9.73 -0.51 -13.26
N PHE A 135 8.69 0.01 -13.91
CA PHE A 135 8.81 1.16 -14.78
C PHE A 135 8.60 2.42 -13.96
N VAL A 136 9.63 3.27 -13.89
CA VAL A 136 9.56 4.60 -13.26
C VAL A 136 9.37 5.63 -14.36
N LYS A 137 8.42 6.56 -14.17
CA LYS A 137 8.19 7.69 -15.07
C LYS A 137 8.63 9.00 -14.43
#